data_AF-A0A3T0JR24-F1
#
_entry.id   AF-A0A3T0JR24-F1
#
_cell.length_a   1.000
_cell.length_b   1.000
_cell.length_c   1.000
_cell.angle_alpha   90.00
_cell.angle_beta   90.00
_cell.angle_gamma   90.00
#
_symmetry.space_group_name_H-M   'P 1'
#
loop_
_entity.id
_entity.type
_entity.pdbx_description
1 polymer ?
#
loop_
_entity_poly.entity_id
_entity_poly.type
_entity_poly.pdbx_seq_one_letter_code
_entity_poly.pdbx_strand_id
1 'polypeptide(L)'
;MSSWFKRLAVLLILTLALGACSRVGLAYRNLDVIIPWTLSDYLDMNGEQKGWFNERLKEHLSWHCTTQLPGYLDWLDRLQTMVETNQATDAALQARTAEAKQAIAETAREITPSAIELLQGLDDKQVAEMNDAFAKDLQKRQQEYLKPPLSQQIAERGARMDKRLNDWLGPLSAKQEQRVMAWSTALGDQNTQWIANRAHWQKQFSAAVAHRNSPEFPQRIETLLVNRERLWTADYQKAYANTEAQARSLFVDLMADSTEQQRQRLLKKIEGVRKDFNDLKCLKAAQKS
;
A
#
# COMPACT_ATOMS: atom_id res chain seq x y z
N MET A 1 -20.79 20.03 41.49
CA MET A 1 -19.77 19.33 40.67
C MET A 1 -18.91 20.38 39.96
N SER A 2 -17.65 20.54 40.39
CA SER A 2 -16.75 21.59 39.90
C SER A 2 -16.60 21.55 38.37
N SER A 3 -16.60 22.73 37.74
CA SER A 3 -16.41 22.93 36.30
C SER A 3 -15.13 22.28 35.76
N TRP A 4 -14.16 22.04 36.63
CA TRP A 4 -12.93 21.30 36.33
C TRP A 4 -13.17 19.83 36.02
N PHE A 5 -14.03 19.12 36.78
CA PHE A 5 -14.38 17.72 36.51
C PHE A 5 -15.15 17.58 35.19
N LYS A 6 -15.99 18.56 34.84
CA LYS A 6 -16.71 18.58 33.56
C LYS A 6 -15.74 18.75 32.38
N ARG A 7 -14.74 19.64 32.50
CA ARG A 7 -13.69 19.84 31.48
C ARG A 7 -12.80 18.62 31.34
N LEU A 8 -12.41 17.99 32.45
CA LEU A 8 -11.60 16.76 32.44
C LEU A 8 -12.35 15.59 31.81
N ALA A 9 -13.64 15.43 32.13
CA ALA A 9 -14.49 14.40 31.52
C ALA A 9 -14.69 14.63 30.02
N VAL A 10 -14.91 15.88 29.58
CA VAL A 10 -15.00 16.21 28.15
C VAL A 10 -13.68 15.93 27.43
N LEU A 11 -12.54 16.29 28.03
CA LEU A 11 -11.23 16.04 27.44
C LEU A 11 -10.93 14.53 27.36
N LEU A 12 -11.29 13.77 28.39
CA LEU A 12 -11.18 12.31 28.43
C LEU A 12 -12.10 11.64 27.40
N ILE A 13 -13.33 12.11 27.24
CA ILE A 13 -14.27 11.62 26.21
C ILE A 13 -13.73 11.94 24.82
N LEU A 14 -13.15 13.12 24.60
CA LEU A 14 -12.51 13.49 23.34
C LEU A 14 -11.26 12.64 23.06
N THR A 15 -10.39 12.38 24.03
CA THR A 15 -9.21 11.53 23.83
C THR A 15 -9.58 10.06 23.61
N LEU A 16 -10.62 9.55 24.30
CA LEU A 16 -11.16 8.22 24.08
C LEU A 16 -11.89 8.11 22.72
N ALA A 17 -12.57 9.16 22.28
CA ALA A 17 -13.21 9.22 20.96
C ALA A 17 -12.18 9.31 19.82
N LEU A 18 -11.05 10.00 20.03
CA LEU A 18 -9.94 10.04 19.09
C LEU A 18 -9.20 8.69 18.98
N GLY A 19 -9.19 7.90 20.07
CA GLY A 19 -8.65 6.53 20.07
C GLY A 19 -9.52 5.48 19.36
N ALA A 20 -10.76 5.84 18.98
CA ALA A 20 -11.69 4.93 18.30
C ALA A 20 -11.62 5.00 16.76
N CYS A 21 -10.95 5.99 16.18
CA CYS A 21 -10.70 6.03 14.75
C CYS A 21 -9.49 5.16 14.44
N SER A 22 -9.68 4.06 13.69
CA SER A 22 -8.52 3.35 13.18
C SER A 22 -7.76 4.22 12.19
N ARG A 23 -6.44 3.97 12.08
CA ARG A 23 -5.58 4.61 11.09
C ARG A 23 -6.06 4.36 9.65
N VAL A 24 -6.71 3.22 9.39
CA VAL A 24 -7.18 2.85 8.05
C VAL A 24 -8.39 3.69 7.65
N GLY A 25 -9.41 3.76 8.52
CA GLY A 25 -10.60 4.58 8.26
C GLY A 25 -10.26 6.06 8.16
N LEU A 26 -9.34 6.55 9.00
CA LEU A 26 -8.86 7.93 8.94
C LEU A 26 -8.10 8.21 7.63
N ALA A 27 -7.17 7.34 7.23
CA ALA A 27 -6.42 7.52 5.99
C ALA A 27 -7.34 7.53 4.78
N TYR A 28 -8.28 6.56 4.69
CA TYR A 28 -9.20 6.48 3.56
C TYR A 28 -10.06 7.73 3.40
N ARG A 29 -10.59 8.26 4.52
CA ARG A 29 -11.43 9.46 4.53
C ARG A 29 -10.70 10.75 4.13
N ASN A 30 -9.37 10.73 4.09
CA ASN A 30 -8.53 11.88 3.76
C ASN A 30 -7.67 11.61 2.50
N LEU A 31 -8.02 10.61 1.68
CA LEU A 31 -7.28 10.31 0.45
C LEU A 31 -7.32 11.47 -0.56
N ASP A 32 -8.39 12.28 -0.53
CA ASP A 32 -8.52 13.52 -1.29
C ASP A 32 -7.48 14.59 -0.90
N VAL A 33 -6.85 14.48 0.27
CA VAL A 33 -5.76 15.34 0.72
C VAL A 33 -4.40 14.62 0.59
N ILE A 34 -4.33 13.36 1.00
CA ILE A 34 -3.08 12.58 1.04
C ILE A 34 -2.53 12.36 -0.37
N ILE A 35 -3.39 12.06 -1.35
CA ILE A 35 -2.95 11.77 -2.71
C ILE A 35 -2.35 13.03 -3.38
N PRO A 36 -3.02 14.20 -3.42
CA PRO A 36 -2.39 15.40 -3.98
C PRO A 36 -1.13 15.81 -3.23
N TRP A 37 -1.12 15.69 -1.90
CA TRP A 37 0.07 15.98 -1.10
C TRP A 37 1.26 15.09 -1.49
N THR A 38 1.03 13.78 -1.64
CA THR A 38 2.09 12.84 -2.07
C THR A 38 2.51 13.07 -3.51
N LEU A 39 1.57 13.42 -4.40
CA LEU A 39 1.86 13.70 -5.80
C LEU A 39 2.69 14.98 -5.96
N SER A 40 2.53 15.95 -5.05
CA SER A 40 3.30 17.21 -5.06
C SER A 40 4.80 17.03 -4.83
N ASP A 41 5.24 15.87 -4.30
CA ASP A 41 6.66 15.52 -4.22
C ASP A 41 7.30 15.31 -5.61
N TYR A 42 6.48 15.09 -6.64
CA TYR A 42 6.93 14.78 -8.01
C TYR A 42 6.43 15.76 -9.07
N LEU A 43 5.28 16.40 -8.85
CA LEU A 43 4.66 17.24 -9.85
C LEU A 43 4.09 18.51 -9.20
N ASP A 44 4.65 19.68 -9.54
CA ASP A 44 4.08 20.97 -9.16
C ASP A 44 2.98 21.36 -10.16
N MET A 45 1.76 20.91 -9.88
CA MET A 45 0.57 21.25 -10.67
C MET A 45 0.21 22.73 -10.51
N ASN A 46 -0.12 23.41 -11.60
CA ASN A 46 -0.68 24.77 -11.57
C ASN A 46 -2.14 24.76 -11.04
N GLY A 47 -2.74 25.95 -10.88
CA GLY A 47 -4.08 26.08 -10.29
C GLY A 47 -5.18 25.34 -11.08
N GLU A 48 -5.12 25.38 -12.41
CA GLU A 48 -6.08 24.72 -13.30
C GLU A 48 -5.93 23.19 -13.22
N GLN A 49 -4.69 22.69 -13.33
CA GLN A 49 -4.37 21.26 -13.18
C GLN A 49 -4.80 20.73 -11.80
N LYS A 50 -4.58 21.48 -10.72
CA LYS A 50 -5.02 21.12 -9.36
C LYS A 50 -6.54 21.05 -9.25
N GLY A 51 -7.26 22.00 -9.86
CA GLY A 51 -8.73 22.01 -9.89
C GLY A 51 -9.28 20.76 -10.58
N TRP A 52 -8.83 20.53 -11.82
CA TRP A 52 -9.20 19.35 -12.61
C TRP A 52 -8.84 18.04 -11.89
N PHE A 53 -7.64 17.94 -11.32
CA PHE A 53 -7.17 16.74 -10.63
C PHE A 53 -8.05 16.40 -9.42
N ASN A 54 -8.41 17.40 -8.62
CA ASN A 54 -9.22 17.20 -7.42
C ASN A 54 -10.64 16.74 -7.75
N GLU A 55 -11.22 17.19 -8.86
CA GLU A 55 -12.53 16.72 -9.33
C GLU A 55 -12.47 15.27 -9.78
N ARG A 56 -11.52 14.92 -10.66
CA ARG A 56 -11.31 13.54 -11.11
C ARG A 56 -10.98 12.60 -9.95
N LEU A 57 -10.17 13.05 -9.00
CA LEU A 57 -9.84 12.25 -7.82
C LEU A 57 -11.08 11.92 -6.98
N LYS A 58 -12.00 12.87 -6.80
CA LYS A 58 -13.27 12.58 -6.07
C LYS A 58 -14.10 11.51 -6.77
N GLU A 59 -14.15 11.53 -8.09
CA GLU A 59 -14.84 10.51 -8.88
C GLU A 59 -14.19 9.14 -8.73
N HIS A 60 -12.85 9.06 -8.86
CA HIS A 60 -12.09 7.83 -8.66
C HIS A 60 -12.23 7.26 -7.25
N LEU A 61 -12.22 8.12 -6.22
CA LEU A 61 -12.42 7.70 -4.83
C LEU A 61 -13.85 7.20 -4.59
N SER A 62 -14.85 7.83 -5.23
CA SER A 62 -16.24 7.36 -5.20
C SER A 62 -16.37 6.00 -5.87
N TRP A 63 -15.86 5.85 -7.09
CA TRP A 63 -15.84 4.58 -7.82
C TRP A 63 -15.13 3.47 -7.03
N HIS A 64 -13.95 3.75 -6.48
CA HIS A 64 -13.20 2.77 -5.70
C HIS A 64 -14.00 2.34 -4.46
N CYS A 65 -14.66 3.30 -3.81
CA CYS A 65 -15.49 3.01 -2.65
C CYS A 65 -16.70 2.12 -2.98
N THR A 66 -17.36 2.34 -4.12
CA THR A 66 -18.61 1.65 -4.45
C THR A 66 -18.40 0.34 -5.21
N THR A 67 -17.28 0.20 -5.92
CA THR A 67 -17.02 -0.99 -6.77
C THR A 67 -15.94 -1.91 -6.22
N GLN A 68 -14.89 -1.36 -5.58
CA GLN A 68 -13.72 -2.14 -5.15
C GLN A 68 -13.80 -2.55 -3.68
N LEU A 69 -14.20 -1.64 -2.79
CA LEU A 69 -14.28 -1.95 -1.35
C LEU A 69 -15.20 -3.12 -0.98
N PRO A 70 -16.34 -3.37 -1.64
CA PRO A 70 -17.12 -4.59 -1.37
C PRO A 70 -16.29 -5.87 -1.53
N GLY A 71 -15.49 -5.96 -2.61
CA GLY A 71 -14.59 -7.09 -2.82
C GLY A 71 -13.48 -7.20 -1.76
N TYR A 72 -13.06 -6.07 -1.18
CA TYR A 72 -12.07 -6.06 -0.10
C TYR A 72 -12.68 -6.57 1.21
N LEU A 73 -13.96 -6.30 1.47
CA LEU A 73 -14.69 -6.88 2.60
C LEU A 73 -14.79 -8.39 2.46
N ASP A 74 -15.16 -8.90 1.28
CA ASP A 74 -15.21 -10.35 1.04
C ASP A 74 -13.81 -10.99 1.19
N TRP A 75 -12.75 -10.29 0.77
CA TRP A 75 -11.37 -10.74 0.96
C TRP A 75 -10.98 -10.80 2.44
N LEU A 76 -11.38 -9.81 3.25
CA LEU A 76 -11.18 -9.80 4.70
C LEU A 76 -11.96 -10.92 5.39
N ASP A 77 -13.20 -11.20 4.97
CA ASP A 77 -14.00 -12.29 5.52
C ASP A 77 -13.32 -13.65 5.26
N ARG A 78 -12.75 -13.85 4.07
CA ARG A 78 -11.97 -15.06 3.77
C ARG A 78 -10.70 -15.17 4.61
N LEU A 79 -10.00 -14.06 4.88
CA LEU A 79 -8.87 -14.07 5.82
C LEU A 79 -9.33 -14.38 7.25
N GLN A 80 -10.46 -13.83 7.68
CA GLN A 80 -11.03 -14.10 8.99
C GLN A 80 -11.29 -15.60 9.16
N THR A 81 -11.95 -16.24 8.19
CA THR A 81 -12.18 -17.69 8.20
C THR A 81 -10.88 -18.47 8.30
N MET A 82 -9.82 -18.09 7.57
CA MET A 82 -8.51 -18.77 7.66
C MET A 82 -7.91 -18.69 9.07
N VAL A 83 -8.12 -17.59 9.78
CA VAL A 83 -7.64 -17.41 11.15
C VAL A 83 -8.51 -18.18 12.15
N GLU A 84 -9.83 -18.16 12.00
CA GLU A 84 -10.78 -18.88 12.86
C GLU A 84 -10.59 -20.40 12.79
N THR A 85 -10.39 -20.95 11.59
CA THR A 85 -10.16 -22.38 11.40
C THR A 85 -8.70 -22.79 11.59
N ASN A 86 -7.80 -21.82 11.76
CA ASN A 86 -6.36 -22.02 11.76
C ASN A 86 -5.84 -22.76 10.51
N GLN A 87 -6.40 -22.44 9.35
CA GLN A 87 -6.07 -23.04 8.05
C GLN A 87 -5.47 -22.02 7.07
N ALA A 88 -4.36 -21.40 7.47
CA ALA A 88 -3.58 -20.53 6.59
C ALA A 88 -2.57 -21.35 5.77
N THR A 89 -3.03 -22.00 4.70
CA THR A 89 -2.16 -22.77 3.80
C THR A 89 -1.48 -21.88 2.75
N ASP A 90 -0.36 -22.34 2.19
CA ASP A 90 0.34 -21.61 1.12
C ASP A 90 -0.57 -21.36 -0.09
N ALA A 91 -1.32 -22.39 -0.52
CA ALA A 91 -2.26 -22.29 -1.64
C ALA A 91 -3.37 -21.24 -1.38
N ALA A 92 -3.90 -21.19 -0.15
CA ALA A 92 -4.91 -20.19 0.21
C ALA A 92 -4.31 -18.77 0.18
N LEU A 93 -3.11 -18.59 0.73
CA LEU A 93 -2.41 -17.30 0.69
C LEU A 93 -2.03 -16.88 -0.73
N GLN A 94 -1.66 -17.82 -1.60
CA GLN A 94 -1.37 -17.54 -3.00
C GLN A 94 -2.62 -17.03 -3.73
N ALA A 95 -3.79 -17.62 -3.48
CA ALA A 95 -5.06 -17.11 -4.01
C ALA A 95 -5.37 -15.69 -3.51
N ARG A 96 -5.17 -15.42 -2.21
CA ARG A 96 -5.34 -14.07 -1.64
C ARG A 96 -4.37 -13.04 -2.24
N THR A 97 -3.12 -13.43 -2.52
CA THR A 97 -2.15 -12.57 -3.20
C THR A 97 -2.56 -12.29 -4.65
N ALA A 98 -3.07 -13.28 -5.38
CA ALA A 98 -3.56 -13.08 -6.76
C ALA A 98 -4.75 -12.11 -6.82
N GLU A 99 -5.71 -12.25 -5.90
CA GLU A 99 -6.84 -11.33 -5.75
C GLU A 99 -6.39 -9.90 -5.48
N ALA A 100 -5.43 -9.71 -4.57
CA ALA A 100 -4.87 -8.39 -4.27
C ALA A 100 -4.18 -7.76 -5.49
N LYS A 101 -3.44 -8.54 -6.29
CA LYS A 101 -2.83 -8.06 -7.54
C LYS A 101 -3.88 -7.62 -8.55
N GLN A 102 -4.96 -8.40 -8.69
CA GLN A 102 -6.05 -8.08 -9.59
C GLN A 102 -6.74 -6.77 -9.20
N ALA A 103 -7.07 -6.58 -7.91
CA ALA A 103 -7.64 -5.34 -7.39
C ALA A 103 -6.75 -4.11 -7.66
N ILE A 104 -5.43 -4.25 -7.49
CA ILE A 104 -4.46 -3.20 -7.82
C ILE A 104 -4.51 -2.89 -9.32
N ALA A 105 -4.57 -3.90 -10.18
CA ALA A 105 -4.62 -3.73 -11.63
C ALA A 105 -5.94 -3.08 -12.10
N GLU A 106 -7.07 -3.40 -11.47
CA GLU A 106 -8.36 -2.77 -11.74
C GLU A 106 -8.37 -1.30 -11.37
N THR A 107 -7.87 -0.97 -10.17
CA THR A 107 -7.71 0.43 -9.76
C THR A 107 -6.77 1.19 -10.70
N ALA A 108 -5.63 0.59 -11.07
CA ALA A 108 -4.70 1.21 -12.02
C ALA A 108 -5.34 1.47 -13.39
N ARG A 109 -6.18 0.54 -13.88
CA ARG A 109 -6.89 0.68 -15.15
C ARG A 109 -7.91 1.82 -15.11
N GLU A 110 -8.68 1.92 -14.02
CA GLU A 110 -9.67 3.00 -13.84
C GLU A 110 -9.01 4.39 -13.87
N ILE A 111 -7.88 4.57 -13.18
CA ILE A 111 -7.24 5.88 -13.10
C ILE A 111 -6.42 6.24 -14.34
N THR A 112 -6.12 5.27 -15.21
CA THR A 112 -5.19 5.45 -16.35
C THR A 112 -5.62 6.55 -17.32
N PRO A 113 -6.89 6.67 -17.74
CA PRO A 113 -7.33 7.77 -18.61
C PRO A 113 -7.05 9.15 -18.01
N SER A 114 -7.36 9.35 -16.73
CA SER A 114 -7.05 10.62 -16.04
C SER A 114 -5.53 10.83 -15.89
N ALA A 115 -4.76 9.78 -15.62
CA ALA A 115 -3.31 9.90 -15.57
C ALA A 115 -2.73 10.33 -16.93
N ILE A 116 -3.26 9.82 -18.05
CA ILE A 116 -2.87 10.21 -19.40
C ILE A 116 -3.18 11.70 -19.63
N GLU A 117 -4.40 12.13 -19.36
CA GLU A 117 -4.82 13.53 -19.55
C GLU A 117 -3.95 14.50 -18.74
N LEU A 118 -3.71 14.19 -17.47
CA LEU A 118 -2.82 14.99 -16.61
C LEU A 118 -1.41 15.07 -17.16
N LEU A 119 -0.85 13.92 -17.57
CA LEU A 119 0.53 13.85 -18.04
C LEU A 119 0.70 14.51 -19.42
N GLN A 120 -0.31 14.51 -20.28
CA GLN A 120 -0.32 15.25 -21.55
C GLN A 120 -0.35 16.76 -21.34
N GLY A 121 -1.06 17.21 -20.30
CA GLY A 121 -1.16 18.63 -19.94
C GLY A 121 0.08 19.23 -19.27
N LEU A 122 1.18 18.47 -19.11
CA LEU A 122 2.41 18.99 -18.54
C LEU A 122 3.18 19.87 -19.51
N ASP A 123 3.74 20.97 -19.03
CA ASP A 123 4.74 21.73 -19.78
C ASP A 123 6.15 21.12 -19.63
N ASP A 124 7.10 21.58 -20.45
CA ASP A 124 8.46 21.03 -20.45
C ASP A 124 9.22 21.28 -19.13
N LYS A 125 8.89 22.36 -18.42
CA LYS A 125 9.47 22.66 -17.10
C LYS A 125 8.98 21.64 -16.08
N GLN A 126 7.68 21.35 -16.04
CA GLN A 126 7.09 20.34 -15.16
C GLN A 126 7.66 18.95 -15.44
N VAL A 127 7.90 18.60 -16.71
CA VAL A 127 8.55 17.33 -17.07
C VAL A 127 10.00 17.28 -16.55
N ALA A 128 10.76 18.36 -16.65
CA ALA A 128 12.12 18.43 -16.11
C ALA A 128 12.12 18.31 -14.57
N GLU A 129 11.25 19.04 -13.88
CA GLU A 129 11.12 19.00 -12.42
C GLU A 129 10.71 17.61 -11.91
N MET A 130 9.81 16.92 -12.61
CA MET A 130 9.44 15.54 -12.30
C MET A 130 10.61 14.58 -12.42
N ASN A 131 11.44 14.74 -13.45
CA ASN A 131 12.64 13.90 -13.64
C ASN A 131 13.67 14.16 -12.52
N ASP A 132 13.85 15.41 -12.10
CA ASP A 132 14.70 15.76 -10.96
C ASP A 132 14.16 15.16 -9.65
N ALA A 133 12.84 15.18 -9.44
CA ALA A 133 12.20 14.55 -8.30
C ALA A 133 12.43 13.03 -8.27
N PHE A 134 12.32 12.35 -9.42
CA PHE A 134 12.66 10.93 -9.55
C PHE A 134 14.12 10.65 -9.19
N ALA A 135 15.06 11.45 -9.69
CA ALA A 135 16.48 11.29 -9.38
C ALA A 135 16.76 11.46 -7.88
N LYS A 136 16.16 12.47 -7.24
CA LYS A 136 16.27 12.72 -5.79
C LYS A 136 15.68 11.57 -4.97
N ASP A 137 14.48 11.08 -5.31
CA ASP A 137 13.86 9.94 -4.63
C ASP A 137 14.70 8.66 -4.77
N LEU A 138 15.24 8.39 -5.98
CA LEU A 138 16.12 7.24 -6.20
C LEU A 138 17.39 7.34 -5.34
N GLN A 139 18.03 8.51 -5.32
CA GLN A 139 19.21 8.74 -4.49
C GLN A 139 18.90 8.53 -3.01
N LYS A 140 17.80 9.11 -2.50
CA LYS A 140 17.35 8.93 -1.12
C LYS A 140 17.18 7.46 -0.75
N ARG A 141 16.52 6.67 -1.61
CA ARG A 141 16.32 5.23 -1.37
C ARG A 141 17.62 4.45 -1.40
N GLN A 142 18.56 4.81 -2.29
CA GLN A 142 19.89 4.19 -2.29
C GLN A 142 20.64 4.49 -0.98
N GLN A 143 20.56 5.72 -0.46
CA GLN A 143 21.15 6.06 0.85
C GLN A 143 20.52 5.25 1.98
N GLU A 144 19.19 5.15 2.01
CA GLU A 144 18.46 4.56 3.13
C GLU A 144 18.50 3.02 3.10
N TYR A 145 18.41 2.40 1.92
CA TYR A 145 18.17 0.96 1.81
C TYR A 145 19.31 0.15 1.18
N LEU A 146 20.30 0.78 0.50
CA LEU A 146 21.44 0.06 -0.11
C LEU A 146 22.78 0.37 0.52
N LYS A 147 23.01 1.62 0.94
CA LYS A 147 24.29 1.98 1.56
C LYS A 147 24.57 1.23 2.87
N PRO A 148 23.58 0.95 3.74
CA PRO A 148 23.85 0.12 4.91
C PRO A 148 24.39 -1.26 4.50
N PRO A 149 25.35 -1.85 5.24
CA PRO A 149 25.82 -3.20 4.98
C PRO A 149 24.67 -4.22 4.94
N LEU A 150 24.79 -5.29 4.15
CA LEU A 150 23.72 -6.28 3.97
C LEU A 150 23.20 -6.86 5.30
N SER A 151 24.09 -7.12 6.25
CA SER A 151 23.72 -7.58 7.60
C SER A 151 22.80 -6.60 8.33
N GLN A 152 23.08 -5.29 8.22
CA GLN A 152 22.23 -4.24 8.78
C GLN A 152 20.89 -4.18 8.04
N GLN A 153 20.87 -4.28 6.70
CA GLN A 153 19.62 -4.30 5.93
C GLN A 153 18.71 -5.49 6.34
N ILE A 154 19.29 -6.67 6.57
CA ILE A 154 18.59 -7.85 7.05
C ILE A 154 18.04 -7.62 8.47
N ALA A 155 18.86 -7.09 9.38
CA ALA A 155 18.44 -6.83 10.75
C ALA A 155 17.27 -5.82 10.80
N GLU A 156 17.40 -4.69 10.10
CA GLU A 156 16.36 -3.66 10.07
C GLU A 156 15.06 -4.14 9.40
N ARG A 157 15.16 -4.94 8.35
CA ARG A 157 13.99 -5.56 7.71
C ARG A 157 13.28 -6.52 8.66
N GLY A 158 14.03 -7.34 9.40
CA GLY A 158 13.52 -8.20 10.45
C GLY A 158 12.79 -7.39 11.52
N ALA A 159 13.42 -6.35 12.07
CA ALA A 159 12.84 -5.48 13.09
C ALA A 159 11.56 -4.76 12.60
N ARG A 160 11.52 -4.31 11.34
CA ARG A 160 10.30 -3.73 10.75
C ARG A 160 9.17 -4.75 10.63
N MET A 161 9.47 -5.98 10.26
CA MET A 161 8.46 -7.05 10.17
C MET A 161 7.97 -7.46 11.56
N ASP A 162 8.88 -7.62 12.53
CA ASP A 162 8.54 -7.90 13.93
C ASP A 162 7.54 -6.87 14.49
N LYS A 163 7.87 -5.57 14.36
CA LYS A 163 6.99 -4.48 14.81
C LYS A 163 5.61 -4.55 14.15
N ARG A 164 5.55 -4.82 12.84
CA ARG A 164 4.27 -4.97 12.12
C ARG A 164 3.49 -6.15 12.66
N LEU A 165 4.12 -7.30 12.84
CA LEU A 165 3.46 -8.49 13.37
C LEU A 165 2.98 -8.27 14.80
N ASN A 166 3.74 -7.56 15.64
CA ASN A 166 3.32 -7.22 17.00
C ASN A 166 2.06 -6.37 17.05
N ASP A 167 1.94 -5.39 16.14
CA ASP A 167 0.73 -4.58 16.02
C ASP A 167 -0.52 -5.41 15.69
N TRP A 168 -0.36 -6.53 14.97
CA TRP A 168 -1.45 -7.41 14.50
C TRP A 168 -1.71 -8.62 15.39
N LEU A 169 -0.67 -9.41 15.72
CA LEU A 169 -0.73 -10.64 16.53
C LEU A 169 -0.53 -10.38 18.02
N GLY A 170 0.12 -9.28 18.40
CA GLY A 170 0.66 -9.08 19.75
C GLY A 170 2.11 -9.60 19.86
N PRO A 171 2.68 -9.64 21.08
CA PRO A 171 4.05 -10.09 21.28
C PRO A 171 4.34 -11.42 20.60
N LEU A 172 5.47 -11.50 19.91
CA LEU A 172 5.92 -12.73 19.27
C LEU A 172 6.64 -13.63 20.27
N SER A 173 6.55 -14.95 20.07
CA SER A 173 7.37 -15.91 20.79
C SER A 173 8.82 -15.87 20.26
N ALA A 174 9.78 -16.35 21.04
CA ALA A 174 11.17 -16.46 20.58
C ALA A 174 11.30 -17.27 19.27
N LYS A 175 10.45 -18.28 19.08
CA LYS A 175 10.40 -19.09 17.85
C LYS A 175 9.86 -18.28 16.66
N GLN A 176 8.83 -17.46 16.88
CA GLN A 176 8.29 -16.57 15.85
C GLN A 176 9.29 -15.47 15.47
N GLU A 177 10.00 -14.88 16.44
CA GLU A 177 11.07 -13.89 16.19
C GLU A 177 12.21 -14.49 15.37
N GLN A 178 12.68 -15.69 15.73
CA GLN A 178 13.67 -16.43 14.95
C GLN A 178 13.19 -16.70 13.52
N ARG A 179 11.90 -17.04 13.36
CA ARG A 179 11.31 -17.27 12.04
C ARG A 179 11.26 -16.00 11.18
N VAL A 180 10.96 -14.85 11.79
CA VAL A 180 11.02 -13.53 11.13
C VAL A 180 12.45 -13.20 10.70
N MET A 181 13.46 -13.49 11.53
CA MET A 181 14.86 -13.27 11.16
C MET A 181 15.32 -14.20 10.02
N ALA A 182 14.88 -15.46 10.04
CA ALA A 182 15.13 -16.41 8.95
C ALA A 182 14.49 -15.94 7.64
N TRP A 183 13.25 -15.45 7.69
CA TRP A 183 12.58 -14.81 6.55
C TRP A 183 13.40 -13.63 6.01
N SER A 184 13.82 -12.71 6.88
CA SER A 184 14.60 -11.54 6.48
C SER A 184 15.92 -11.92 5.81
N THR A 185 16.58 -12.95 6.35
CA THR A 185 17.84 -13.50 5.82
C THR A 185 17.64 -14.13 4.45
N ALA A 186 16.57 -14.91 4.26
CA ALA A 186 16.24 -15.58 2.99
C ALA A 186 15.94 -14.60 1.85
N LEU A 187 15.60 -13.35 2.16
CA LEU A 187 15.42 -12.30 1.16
C LEU A 187 16.73 -11.66 0.70
N GLY A 188 17.84 -11.87 1.41
CA GLY A 188 19.17 -11.41 1.02
C GLY A 188 19.21 -9.95 0.57
N ASP A 189 19.84 -9.70 -0.58
CA ASP A 189 20.08 -8.38 -1.17
C ASP A 189 18.90 -7.85 -2.01
N GLN A 190 17.67 -8.31 -1.77
CA GLN A 190 16.45 -7.91 -2.51
C GLN A 190 16.33 -6.39 -2.74
N ASN A 191 16.78 -5.55 -1.81
CA ASN A 191 16.74 -4.08 -1.97
C ASN A 191 17.48 -3.62 -3.24
N THR A 192 18.60 -4.27 -3.59
CA THR A 192 19.38 -3.98 -4.81
C THR A 192 18.50 -4.14 -6.04
N GLN A 193 17.80 -5.27 -6.14
CA GLN A 193 16.94 -5.57 -7.28
C GLN A 193 15.70 -4.68 -7.31
N TRP A 194 15.11 -4.39 -6.15
CA TRP A 194 13.99 -3.47 -6.04
C TRP A 194 14.33 -2.05 -6.50
N ILE A 195 15.48 -1.52 -6.08
CA ILE A 195 15.92 -0.17 -6.46
C ILE A 195 16.35 -0.12 -7.93
N ALA A 196 17.04 -1.14 -8.43
CA ALA A 196 17.37 -1.24 -9.85
C ALA A 196 16.12 -1.27 -10.73
N ASN A 197 15.09 -2.04 -10.34
CA ASN A 197 13.82 -2.08 -11.06
C ASN A 197 13.06 -0.75 -10.99
N ARG A 198 13.09 -0.07 -9.85
CA ARG A 198 12.50 1.28 -9.72
C ARG A 198 13.18 2.26 -10.68
N ALA A 199 14.51 2.28 -10.74
CA ALA A 199 15.27 3.12 -11.66
C ALA A 199 14.94 2.79 -13.12
N HIS A 200 14.79 1.50 -13.45
CA HIS A 200 14.37 1.05 -14.77
C HIS A 200 12.97 1.59 -15.12
N TRP A 201 11.98 1.41 -14.24
CA TRP A 201 10.62 1.91 -14.45
C TRP A 201 10.58 3.44 -14.57
N GLN A 202 11.30 4.17 -13.70
CA GLN A 202 11.37 5.64 -13.76
C GLN A 202 11.94 6.13 -15.09
N LYS A 203 13.00 5.48 -15.61
CA LYS A 203 13.56 5.81 -16.92
C LYS A 203 12.54 5.62 -18.05
N GLN A 204 11.78 4.52 -18.03
CA GLN A 204 10.73 4.26 -19.02
C GLN A 204 9.59 5.28 -18.92
N PHE A 205 9.19 5.63 -17.70
CA PHE A 205 8.17 6.62 -17.44
C PHE A 205 8.59 8.02 -17.93
N SER A 206 9.79 8.47 -17.56
CA SER A 206 10.36 9.73 -18.03
C SER A 206 10.44 9.80 -19.56
N ALA A 207 10.84 8.70 -20.21
CA ALA A 207 10.86 8.63 -21.68
C ALA A 207 9.46 8.71 -22.29
N ALA A 208 8.45 8.07 -21.69
CA ALA A 208 7.07 8.18 -22.15
C ALA A 208 6.54 9.61 -22.03
N VAL A 209 6.76 10.27 -20.90
CA VAL A 209 6.29 11.66 -20.66
C VAL A 209 7.04 12.69 -21.50
N ALA A 210 8.32 12.46 -21.83
CA ALA A 210 9.04 13.29 -22.80
C ALA A 210 8.38 13.25 -24.19
N HIS A 211 7.70 12.14 -24.54
CA HIS A 211 6.93 11.97 -25.77
C HIS A 211 5.41 11.99 -25.55
N ARG A 212 4.94 12.75 -24.55
CA ARG A 212 3.51 12.82 -24.16
C ARG A 212 2.51 13.18 -25.25
N ASN A 213 2.96 13.91 -26.28
CA ASN A 213 2.14 14.30 -27.43
C ASN A 213 2.16 13.28 -28.59
N SER A 214 2.83 12.14 -28.41
CA SER A 214 2.86 11.07 -29.42
C SER A 214 1.56 10.26 -29.42
N PRO A 215 1.13 9.72 -30.58
CA PRO A 215 -0.05 8.83 -30.65
C PRO A 215 0.07 7.57 -29.78
N GLU A 216 1.29 7.09 -29.52
CA GLU A 216 1.55 5.89 -28.72
C GLU A 216 1.53 6.17 -27.21
N PHE A 217 1.47 7.45 -26.78
CA PHE A 217 1.58 7.82 -25.37
C PHE A 217 0.55 7.13 -24.46
N PRO A 218 -0.76 7.10 -24.78
CA PRO A 218 -1.75 6.38 -23.97
C PRO A 218 -1.37 4.92 -23.71
N GLN A 219 -0.96 4.19 -24.75
CA GLN A 219 -0.60 2.78 -24.64
C GLN A 219 0.68 2.56 -23.80
N ARG A 220 1.65 3.49 -23.88
CA ARG A 220 2.86 3.46 -23.05
C ARG A 220 2.53 3.66 -21.58
N ILE A 221 1.67 4.63 -21.26
CA ILE A 221 1.23 4.88 -19.88
C ILE A 221 0.41 3.71 -19.33
N GLU A 222 -0.50 3.13 -20.13
CA GLU A 222 -1.23 1.93 -19.73
C GLU A 222 -0.27 0.77 -19.40
N THR A 223 0.78 0.58 -20.20
CA THR A 223 1.80 -0.44 -19.91
C THR A 223 2.56 -0.14 -18.61
N LEU A 224 2.88 1.12 -18.34
CA LEU A 224 3.60 1.56 -17.15
C LEU A 224 2.77 1.43 -15.86
N LEU A 225 1.46 1.67 -15.92
CA LEU A 225 0.56 1.68 -14.76
C LEU A 225 -0.14 0.35 -14.52
N VAL A 226 -0.66 -0.28 -15.59
CA VAL A 226 -1.48 -1.49 -15.51
C VAL A 226 -0.63 -2.74 -15.71
N ASN A 227 0.17 -2.77 -16.78
CA ASN A 227 0.96 -3.95 -17.17
C ASN A 227 2.42 -3.90 -16.69
N ARG A 228 2.66 -3.26 -15.54
CA ARG A 228 4.01 -2.95 -15.03
C ARG A 228 4.94 -4.16 -14.88
N GLU A 229 4.38 -5.35 -14.66
CA GLU A 229 5.15 -6.59 -14.50
C GLU A 229 5.89 -6.99 -15.79
N ARG A 230 5.39 -6.54 -16.96
CA ARG A 230 6.06 -6.70 -18.26
C ARG A 230 7.35 -5.87 -18.37
N LEU A 231 7.47 -4.83 -17.54
CA LEU A 231 8.63 -3.93 -17.50
C LEU A 231 9.63 -4.32 -16.40
N TRP A 232 9.39 -5.41 -15.68
CA TRP A 232 10.31 -5.83 -14.65
C TRP A 232 11.63 -6.31 -15.25
N THR A 233 12.73 -5.96 -14.60
CA THR A 233 14.02 -6.56 -14.93
C THR A 233 13.98 -8.05 -14.58
N ALA A 234 14.76 -8.88 -15.31
CA ALA A 234 14.79 -10.33 -15.07
C ALA A 234 15.21 -10.67 -13.62
N ASP A 235 16.16 -9.92 -13.07
CA ASP A 235 16.61 -10.13 -11.69
C ASP A 235 15.55 -9.70 -10.66
N TYR A 236 14.79 -8.64 -10.96
CA TYR A 236 13.68 -8.25 -10.09
C TYR A 236 12.51 -9.22 -10.16
N GLN A 237 12.20 -9.81 -11.32
CA GLN A 237 11.21 -10.89 -11.42
C GLN A 237 11.54 -12.05 -10.48
N LYS A 238 12.81 -12.50 -10.48
CA LYS A 238 13.29 -13.57 -9.58
C LYS A 238 13.22 -13.13 -8.11
N ALA A 239 13.72 -11.93 -7.80
CA ALA A 239 13.72 -11.41 -6.43
C ALA A 239 12.29 -11.22 -5.89
N TYR A 240 11.36 -10.74 -6.72
CA TYR A 240 9.96 -10.58 -6.38
C TYR A 240 9.30 -11.94 -6.13
N ALA A 241 9.51 -12.94 -7.01
CA ALA A 241 8.98 -14.29 -6.82
C ALA A 241 9.48 -14.93 -5.51
N ASN A 242 10.78 -14.80 -5.19
CA ASN A 242 11.31 -15.23 -3.90
C ASN A 242 10.67 -14.47 -2.73
N THR A 243 10.53 -13.15 -2.85
CA THR A 243 9.93 -12.31 -1.79
C THR A 243 8.51 -12.74 -1.45
N GLU A 244 7.72 -12.97 -2.50
CA GLU A 244 6.33 -13.34 -2.39
C GLU A 244 6.21 -14.75 -1.76
N ALA A 245 7.01 -15.72 -2.22
CA ALA A 245 7.09 -17.06 -1.62
C ALA A 245 7.52 -17.05 -0.15
N GLN A 246 8.57 -16.30 0.19
CA GLN A 246 9.05 -16.18 1.56
C GLN A 246 8.02 -15.52 2.48
N ALA A 247 7.29 -14.51 1.99
CA ALA A 247 6.23 -13.86 2.75
C ALA A 247 5.08 -14.83 3.06
N ARG A 248 4.62 -15.63 2.08
CA ARG A 248 3.59 -16.64 2.33
C ARG A 248 4.07 -17.70 3.31
N SER A 249 5.27 -18.25 3.11
CA SER A 249 5.87 -19.23 4.02
C SER A 249 5.99 -18.68 5.45
N LEU A 250 6.39 -17.41 5.62
CA LEU A 250 6.40 -16.77 6.94
C LEU A 250 5.01 -16.79 7.59
N PHE A 251 3.96 -16.40 6.85
CA PHE A 251 2.60 -16.36 7.41
C PHE A 251 2.04 -17.75 7.71
N VAL A 252 2.31 -18.77 6.88
CA VAL A 252 1.96 -20.17 7.18
C VAL A 252 2.58 -20.59 8.52
N ASP A 253 3.89 -20.37 8.69
CA ASP A 253 4.61 -20.81 9.89
C ASP A 253 4.16 -20.02 11.14
N LEU A 254 3.93 -18.71 11.01
CA LEU A 254 3.44 -17.89 12.12
C LEU A 254 2.04 -18.28 12.56
N MET A 255 1.15 -18.61 11.62
CA MET A 255 -0.20 -19.07 11.96
C MET A 255 -0.17 -20.46 12.60
N ALA A 256 0.64 -21.38 12.07
CA ALA A 256 0.83 -22.70 12.67
C ALA A 256 1.40 -22.62 14.10
N ASP A 257 2.30 -21.67 14.36
CA ASP A 257 2.91 -21.43 15.68
C ASP A 257 2.10 -20.45 16.55
N SER A 258 0.94 -19.97 16.07
CA SER A 258 0.17 -18.95 16.78
C SER A 258 -0.54 -19.50 18.02
N THR A 259 -0.62 -18.69 19.07
CA THR A 259 -1.47 -18.99 20.22
C THR A 259 -2.92 -18.58 19.95
N GLU A 260 -3.86 -19.11 20.74
CA GLU A 260 -5.26 -18.69 20.67
C GLU A 260 -5.39 -17.19 20.92
N GLN A 261 -4.64 -16.62 21.87
CA GLN A 261 -4.66 -15.19 22.14
C GLN A 261 -4.18 -14.36 20.94
N GLN A 262 -3.14 -14.83 20.23
CA GLN A 262 -2.66 -14.16 19.01
C GLN A 262 -3.71 -14.21 17.90
N ARG A 263 -4.38 -15.36 17.70
CA ARG A 263 -5.48 -15.49 16.72
C ARG A 263 -6.66 -14.59 17.06
N GLN A 264 -7.12 -14.58 18.32
CA GLN A 264 -8.20 -13.69 18.75
C GLN A 264 -7.86 -12.20 18.56
N ARG A 265 -6.61 -11.81 18.79
CA ARG A 265 -6.16 -10.45 18.51
C ARG A 265 -6.15 -10.14 17.01
N LEU A 266 -5.70 -11.07 16.18
CA LEU A 266 -5.74 -10.94 14.72
C LEU A 266 -7.18 -10.78 14.22
N LEU A 267 -8.11 -11.61 14.69
CA LEU A 267 -9.54 -11.51 14.37
C LEU A 267 -10.10 -10.13 14.75
N LYS A 268 -9.79 -9.63 15.95
CA LYS A 268 -10.20 -8.29 16.38
C LYS A 268 -9.63 -7.19 15.48
N LYS A 269 -8.41 -7.35 14.96
CA LYS A 269 -7.79 -6.38 14.05
C LYS A 269 -8.46 -6.40 12.67
N ILE A 270 -8.74 -7.60 12.14
CA ILE A 270 -9.47 -7.77 10.88
C ILE A 270 -10.87 -7.15 11.00
N GLU A 271 -11.61 -7.46 12.06
CA GLU A 271 -12.94 -6.88 12.31
C GLU A 271 -12.88 -5.36 12.47
N GLY A 272 -11.83 -4.82 13.08
CA GLY A 272 -11.59 -3.39 13.15
C GLY A 272 -11.51 -2.74 11.77
N VAL A 273 -10.66 -3.30 10.88
CA VAL A 273 -10.54 -2.80 9.49
C VAL A 273 -11.85 -2.94 8.73
N ARG A 274 -12.54 -4.07 8.88
CA ARG A 274 -13.85 -4.32 8.26
C ARG A 274 -14.87 -3.28 8.69
N LYS A 275 -14.92 -2.97 10.00
CA LYS A 275 -15.77 -1.92 10.56
C LYS A 275 -15.43 -0.56 9.97
N ASP A 276 -14.15 -0.21 9.84
CA ASP A 276 -13.74 1.08 9.28
C ASP A 276 -14.24 1.28 7.85
N PHE A 277 -14.13 0.24 7.02
CA PHE A 277 -14.64 0.25 5.65
C PHE A 277 -16.17 0.32 5.61
N ASN A 278 -16.86 -0.49 6.41
CA ASN A 278 -18.32 -0.44 6.53
C ASN A 278 -18.83 0.92 7.04
N ASP A 279 -18.02 1.64 7.84
CA ASP A 279 -18.37 2.97 8.35
C ASP A 279 -18.08 4.12 7.37
N LEU A 280 -17.59 3.82 6.15
CA LEU A 280 -17.43 4.83 5.09
C LEU A 280 -18.79 5.25 4.54
N LYS A 281 -18.99 6.57 4.42
CA LYS A 281 -20.25 7.16 3.95
C LYS A 281 -20.60 6.73 2.52
N CYS A 282 -19.61 6.65 1.63
CA CYS A 282 -19.79 6.25 0.24
C CYS A 282 -20.29 4.81 0.10
N LEU A 283 -19.78 3.88 0.92
CA LEU A 283 -20.24 2.50 0.92
C LEU A 283 -21.67 2.37 1.49
N LYS A 284 -21.96 3.07 2.59
CA LYS A 284 -23.32 3.14 3.15
C LYS A 284 -24.36 3.74 2.19
N ALA A 285 -23.94 4.64 1.31
CA ALA A 285 -24.81 5.22 0.30
C ALA A 285 -25.09 4.21 -0.84
N ALA A 286 -24.05 3.53 -1.33
CA ALA A 286 -24.16 2.53 -2.39
C ALA A 286 -24.98 1.29 -2.00
N GLN A 287 -24.97 0.92 -0.70
CA GLN A 287 -25.79 -0.19 -0.20
C GLN A 287 -27.28 0.14 -0.05
N LYS A 288 -27.65 1.43 -0.13
CA LYS A 288 -29.04 1.92 0.03
C LYS A 288 -29.70 2.27 -1.30
N SER A 289 -28.93 2.34 -2.38
CA SER A 289 -29.36 2.59 -3.76
C SER A 289 -29.56 1.27 -4.49
#